data_AF-A0A960IYK3-F1
#
_entry.id   AF-A0A960IYK3-F1
#
_cell.length_a   1.000
_cell.length_b   1.000
_cell.length_c   1.000
_cell.angle_alpha   90.00
_cell.angle_beta   90.00
_cell.angle_gamma   90.00
#
_symmetry.space_group_name_H-M   'P 1'
#
loop_
_entity.id
_entity.type
_entity.pdbx_description
1 polymer ?
#
loop_
_entity_poly.entity_id
_entity_poly.type
_entity_poly.pdbx_seq_one_letter_code
_entity_poly.pdbx_strand_id
1 'polypeptide(L)'
;MSDGVERPKDPGCDLCQAAKITPWHFDDDVCWIAECELCATPMVVWRSHGVEPPADERQYMHEQLGLVALAEIGEFYIDDNMRNIPDHYHAHARPAGGFFGHHITRPEGSATYKPREEW
;
A
#
# COMPACT_ATOMS: atom_id res chain seq x y z
N MET A 1 0.43 20.70 17.36
CA MET A 1 0.63 19.56 18.27
C MET A 1 -0.40 18.56 17.81
N SER A 2 0.02 17.47 17.17
CA SER A 2 -0.92 16.45 16.70
C SER A 2 -1.54 15.81 17.94
N ASP A 3 -2.84 15.99 18.13
CA ASP A 3 -3.62 15.29 19.14
C ASP A 3 -3.64 13.81 18.73
N GLY A 4 -2.58 13.09 19.10
CA GLY A 4 -2.33 11.73 18.68
C GLY A 4 -3.44 10.82 19.18
N VAL A 5 -4.32 10.41 18.28
CA VAL A 5 -5.26 9.32 18.53
C VAL A 5 -4.41 8.07 18.76
N GLU A 6 -4.44 7.53 19.98
CA GLU A 6 -3.82 6.24 20.27
C GLU A 6 -4.52 5.16 19.44
N ARG A 7 -3.80 4.60 18.47
CA ARG A 7 -4.31 3.55 17.59
C ARG A 7 -3.85 2.19 18.11
N PRO A 8 -4.73 1.17 18.15
CA PRO A 8 -4.35 -0.20 18.45
C PRO A 8 -3.14 -0.68 17.64
N LYS A 9 -2.22 -1.38 18.31
CA LYS A 9 -1.00 -1.96 17.72
C LYS A 9 -0.75 -3.35 18.29
N ASP A 10 -0.21 -4.24 17.47
CA ASP A 10 0.36 -5.51 17.91
C ASP A 10 1.88 -5.49 17.69
N PRO A 11 2.72 -5.63 18.74
CA PRO A 11 4.17 -5.67 18.58
C PRO A 11 4.67 -6.85 17.74
N GLY A 12 3.90 -7.94 17.60
CA GLY A 12 4.22 -9.09 16.77
C GLY A 12 3.78 -8.97 15.30
N CYS A 13 3.09 -7.89 14.92
CA CYS A 13 2.59 -7.70 13.57
C CYS A 13 3.57 -6.86 12.72
N ASP A 14 4.08 -7.41 11.61
CA ASP A 14 5.02 -6.72 10.72
C ASP A 14 4.45 -5.41 10.15
N LEU A 15 3.15 -5.38 9.87
CA LEU A 15 2.46 -4.17 9.37
C LEU A 15 2.32 -3.08 10.44
N CYS A 16 2.25 -3.47 11.72
CA CYS A 16 2.29 -2.52 12.83
C CYS A 16 3.67 -1.87 12.98
N GLN A 17 4.74 -2.66 12.78
CA GLN A 17 6.13 -2.19 12.85
C GLN A 17 6.48 -1.22 11.71
N ALA A 18 5.86 -1.40 10.55
CA ALA A 18 5.97 -0.50 9.40
C ALA A 18 7.44 -0.21 9.02
N ALA A 19 8.26 -1.27 8.96
CA ALA A 19 9.66 -1.18 8.59
C ALA A 19 9.81 -0.68 7.13
N LYS A 20 10.69 0.30 6.90
CA LYS A 20 10.91 0.92 5.58
C LYS A 20 11.86 0.09 4.71
N ILE A 21 11.45 -1.14 4.37
CA ILE A 21 12.27 -2.11 3.61
C ILE A 21 12.00 -2.08 2.09
N THR A 22 10.88 -1.48 1.66
CA THR A 22 10.53 -1.25 0.25
C THR A 22 10.37 0.25 -0.01
N PRO A 23 10.21 0.71 -1.26
CA PRO A 23 9.86 2.10 -1.55
C PRO A 23 8.55 2.53 -0.87
N TRP A 24 8.56 3.70 -0.24
CA TRP A 24 7.39 4.33 0.39
C TRP A 24 6.90 5.49 -0.45
N HIS A 25 5.58 5.67 -0.52
CA HIS A 25 4.93 6.70 -1.31
C HIS A 25 4.10 7.67 -0.47
N PHE A 26 3.57 7.21 0.66
CA PHE A 26 2.66 7.99 1.52
C PHE A 26 2.75 7.53 2.97
N ASP A 27 2.61 8.45 3.92
CA ASP A 27 2.77 8.21 5.35
C ASP A 27 2.05 9.31 6.13
N ASP A 28 0.86 9.06 6.66
CA ASP A 28 0.06 10.01 7.45
C ASP A 28 -0.60 9.34 8.65
N ASP A 29 -1.35 10.06 9.48
CA ASP A 29 -1.90 9.49 10.71
C ASP A 29 -2.92 8.35 10.51
N VAL A 30 -3.49 8.15 9.30
CA VAL A 30 -4.47 7.08 9.01
C VAL A 30 -3.81 5.86 8.41
N CYS A 31 -2.87 6.04 7.48
CA CYS A 31 -2.28 4.94 6.73
C CYS A 31 -0.88 5.24 6.21
N TRP A 32 -0.23 4.19 5.73
CA TRP A 32 0.98 4.31 4.92
C TRP A 32 0.82 3.51 3.63
N ILE A 33 1.53 3.94 2.58
CA ILE A 33 1.55 3.27 1.27
C ILE A 33 3.00 2.99 0.89
N ALA A 34 3.28 1.73 0.61
CA ALA A 34 4.58 1.27 0.14
C ALA A 34 4.41 0.20 -0.93
N GLU A 35 5.49 -0.13 -1.63
CA GLU A 35 5.50 -1.30 -2.51
C GLU A 35 5.45 -2.58 -1.68
N CYS A 36 4.54 -3.49 -2.03
CA CYS A 36 4.51 -4.83 -1.46
C CYS A 36 5.65 -5.68 -2.03
N GLU A 37 6.49 -6.23 -1.16
CA GLU A 37 7.64 -7.06 -1.55
C GLU A 37 7.26 -8.27 -2.41
N LEU A 38 6.12 -8.90 -2.13
CA LEU A 38 5.68 -10.10 -2.85
C LEU A 38 4.96 -9.79 -4.16
N CYS A 39 4.26 -8.66 -4.22
CA CYS A 39 3.38 -8.34 -5.34
C CYS A 39 4.00 -7.33 -6.32
N ALA A 40 5.03 -6.59 -5.87
CA ALA A 40 5.61 -5.43 -6.55
C ALA A 40 4.55 -4.41 -6.99
N THR A 41 3.51 -4.24 -6.18
CA THR A 41 2.43 -3.27 -6.40
C THR A 41 2.25 -2.39 -5.17
N PRO A 42 1.76 -1.14 -5.32
CA PRO A 42 1.39 -0.32 -4.17
C PRO A 42 0.40 -1.04 -3.25
N MET A 43 0.67 -0.98 -1.95
CA MET A 43 -0.17 -1.50 -0.88
C MET A 43 -0.40 -0.40 0.15
N VAL A 44 -1.67 -0.16 0.49
CA VAL A 44 -2.05 0.70 1.62
C VAL A 44 -2.24 -0.16 2.85
N VAL A 45 -1.78 0.34 3.99
CA VAL A 45 -1.92 -0.33 5.28
C VAL A 45 -2.47 0.64 6.30
N TRP A 46 -3.51 0.19 7.00
CA TRP A 46 -4.12 0.97 8.05
C TRP A 46 -3.17 1.13 9.24
N ARG A 47 -3.11 2.31 9.86
CA ARG A 47 -2.23 2.50 11.03
C ARG A 47 -2.66 1.69 12.24
N SER A 48 -3.97 1.50 12.45
CA SER A 48 -4.46 0.66 13.54
C SER A 48 -4.36 -0.81 13.16
N HIS A 49 -4.03 -1.64 14.13
CA HIS A 49 -4.20 -3.09 14.03
C HIS A 49 -5.69 -3.44 14.07
N GLY A 50 -6.06 -4.51 13.37
CA GLY A 50 -7.45 -4.94 13.16
C GLY A 50 -7.84 -4.99 11.68
N VAL A 51 -8.99 -5.60 11.41
CA VAL A 51 -9.45 -5.94 10.05
C VAL A 51 -10.64 -5.11 9.55
N GLU A 52 -11.25 -4.33 10.44
CA GLU A 52 -12.45 -3.53 10.17
C GLU A 52 -12.16 -2.04 10.38
N PRO A 53 -11.43 -1.38 9.46
CA PRO A 53 -11.28 0.06 9.51
C PRO A 53 -12.66 0.74 9.42
N PRO A 54 -12.87 1.87 10.12
CA PRO A 54 -14.02 2.73 9.91
C PRO A 54 -14.23 3.04 8.42
N ALA A 55 -15.49 3.17 8.00
CA ALA A 55 -15.81 3.28 6.57
C ALA A 55 -15.17 4.50 5.90
N ASP A 56 -15.07 5.61 6.62
CA ASP A 56 -14.40 6.85 6.19
C ASP A 56 -12.88 6.67 6.07
N GLU A 57 -12.23 6.04 7.05
CA GLU A 57 -10.79 5.73 6.96
C GLU A 57 -10.50 4.73 5.84
N ARG A 58 -11.37 3.73 5.62
CA ARG A 58 -11.24 2.79 4.51
C ARG A 58 -11.36 3.49 3.16
N GLN A 59 -12.37 4.35 3.01
CA GLN A 59 -12.54 5.14 1.80
C GLN A 59 -11.31 6.03 1.56
N TYR A 60 -10.84 6.73 2.59
CA TYR A 60 -9.65 7.57 2.52
C TYR A 60 -8.41 6.78 2.08
N MET A 61 -8.18 5.61 2.68
CA MET A 61 -7.08 4.72 2.29
C MET A 61 -7.16 4.30 0.83
N HIS A 62 -8.35 3.99 0.33
CA HIS A 62 -8.57 3.60 -1.08
C HIS A 62 -8.33 4.77 -2.03
N GLU A 63 -8.72 5.98 -1.65
CA GLU A 63 -8.45 7.21 -2.41
C GLU A 63 -6.94 7.50 -2.49
N GLN A 64 -6.22 7.47 -1.35
CA GLN A 64 -4.77 7.68 -1.33
C GLN A 64 -4.04 6.59 -2.12
N LEU A 65 -4.43 5.32 -1.96
CA LEU A 65 -3.89 4.22 -2.74
C LEU A 65 -4.09 4.44 -4.23
N GLY A 66 -5.27 4.92 -4.64
CA GLY A 66 -5.57 5.15 -6.05
C GLY A 66 -4.70 6.23 -6.69
N LEU A 67 -4.40 7.30 -5.96
CA LEU A 67 -3.49 8.35 -6.44
C LEU A 67 -2.08 7.80 -6.68
N VAL A 68 -1.54 7.04 -5.72
CA VAL A 68 -0.23 6.39 -5.85
C VAL A 68 -0.24 5.36 -6.98
N ALA A 69 -1.29 4.53 -7.07
CA ALA A 69 -1.40 3.49 -8.09
C ALA A 69 -1.43 4.06 -9.51
N LEU A 70 -2.21 5.11 -9.75
CA LEU A 70 -2.26 5.77 -11.07
C LEU A 70 -0.88 6.28 -11.51
N ALA A 71 -0.11 6.83 -10.58
CA ALA A 71 1.23 7.32 -10.86
C ALA A 71 2.24 6.18 -11.07
N GLU A 72 2.16 5.12 -10.29
CA GLU A 72 3.17 4.06 -10.25
C GLU A 72 2.93 2.91 -11.23
N ILE A 73 1.66 2.60 -11.54
CA ILE A 73 1.27 1.41 -12.32
C ILE A 73 0.16 1.67 -13.34
N GLY A 74 -0.45 2.87 -13.36
CA GLY A 74 -1.56 3.19 -14.25
C GLY A 74 -2.90 2.62 -13.80
N GLU A 75 -3.72 2.13 -14.73
CA GLU A 75 -5.05 1.59 -14.42
C GLU A 75 -4.98 0.37 -13.50
N PHE A 76 -5.83 0.38 -12.46
CA PHE A 76 -5.79 -0.59 -11.38
C PHE A 76 -7.19 -0.93 -10.85
N TYR A 77 -7.26 -1.99 -10.05
CA TYR A 77 -8.37 -2.27 -9.13
C TYR A 77 -7.83 -2.50 -7.72
N ILE A 78 -8.68 -2.32 -6.71
CA ILE A 78 -8.32 -2.53 -5.31
C ILE A 78 -8.63 -3.99 -4.92
N ASP A 79 -7.64 -4.67 -4.36
CA ASP A 79 -7.72 -6.01 -3.79
C ASP A 79 -7.45 -5.94 -2.29
N ASP A 80 -8.50 -6.02 -1.48
CA ASP A 80 -8.45 -5.97 -0.01
C ASP A 80 -8.42 -7.36 0.64
N ASN A 81 -8.10 -8.40 -0.12
CA ASN A 81 -7.86 -9.73 0.44
C ASN A 81 -6.47 -9.79 1.11
N MET A 82 -6.48 -9.72 2.46
CA MET A 82 -5.31 -9.59 3.34
C MET A 82 -4.37 -10.82 3.41
N ARG A 83 -4.72 -11.96 2.80
CA ARG A 83 -3.88 -13.17 2.60
C ARG A 83 -2.90 -13.48 3.76
N ASN A 84 -1.63 -13.09 3.64
CA ASN A 84 -0.55 -13.52 4.54
C ASN A 84 -0.59 -12.87 5.93
N ILE A 85 -1.20 -11.69 6.07
CA ILE A 85 -1.34 -10.99 7.35
C ILE A 85 -2.84 -10.69 7.53
N PRO A 86 -3.65 -11.73 7.78
CA PRO A 86 -5.10 -11.64 7.69
C PRO A 86 -5.75 -10.89 8.86
N ASP A 87 -4.99 -10.52 9.89
CA ASP A 87 -5.44 -9.82 11.10
C ASP A 87 -5.17 -8.30 11.07
N HIS A 88 -4.52 -7.79 10.02
CA HIS A 88 -4.22 -6.37 9.86
C HIS A 88 -4.68 -5.87 8.50
N TYR A 89 -5.60 -4.90 8.51
CA TYR A 89 -6.18 -4.32 7.29
C TYR A 89 -5.13 -3.71 6.37
N HIS A 90 -5.09 -4.25 5.15
CA HIS A 90 -4.33 -3.70 4.05
C HIS A 90 -4.99 -4.06 2.72
N ALA A 91 -4.74 -3.24 1.71
CA ALA A 91 -5.24 -3.47 0.37
C ALA A 91 -4.15 -3.18 -0.66
N HIS A 92 -4.20 -3.90 -1.78
CA HIS A 92 -3.26 -3.77 -2.89
C HIS A 92 -3.93 -3.11 -4.09
N ALA A 93 -3.20 -2.23 -4.78
CA ALA A 93 -3.59 -1.77 -6.11
C ALA A 93 -3.05 -2.75 -7.16
N ARG A 94 -3.94 -3.55 -7.75
CA ARG A 94 -3.58 -4.55 -8.76
C ARG A 94 -3.78 -3.97 -10.17
N PRO A 95 -2.88 -4.20 -11.13
CA PRO A 95 -3.06 -3.72 -12.50
C PRO A 95 -4.34 -4.26 -13.14
N ALA A 96 -5.05 -3.43 -13.89
CA ALA A 96 -6.27 -3.83 -14.60
C ALA A 96 -6.03 -5.00 -15.59
N GLY A 97 -4.82 -5.09 -16.15
CA GLY A 97 -4.40 -6.19 -17.04
C GLY A 97 -4.10 -7.53 -16.35
N GLY A 98 -4.27 -7.64 -15.03
CA GLY A 98 -4.25 -8.90 -14.28
C GLY A 98 -2.85 -9.47 -13.93
N PHE A 99 -1.78 -9.05 -14.61
CA PHE A 99 -0.41 -9.47 -14.28
C PHE A 99 0.24 -8.51 -13.28
N PHE A 100 0.87 -9.05 -12.23
CA PHE A 100 1.64 -8.33 -11.21
C PHE A 100 2.91 -9.11 -10.82
N GLY A 101 3.79 -8.50 -10.05
CA GLY A 101 5.15 -8.98 -9.74
C GLY A 101 6.22 -8.05 -10.31
N HIS A 102 7.51 -8.39 -10.11
CA HIS A 102 8.63 -7.51 -10.49
C HIS A 102 8.73 -7.20 -12.00
N HIS A 103 7.91 -7.83 -12.84
CA HIS A 103 7.83 -7.58 -14.29
C HIS A 103 6.71 -6.62 -14.68
N ILE A 104 6.05 -5.97 -13.71
CA ILE A 104 5.06 -4.94 -13.99
C ILE A 104 5.67 -3.81 -14.83
N THR A 105 4.95 -3.39 -15.87
CA THR A 105 5.39 -2.23 -16.66
C THR A 105 5.05 -0.96 -15.88
N ARG A 106 6.07 -0.14 -15.62
CA ARG A 106 5.94 1.13 -14.92
C ARG A 106 5.81 2.27 -15.94
N PRO A 107 4.90 3.24 -15.75
CA PRO A 107 4.88 4.46 -16.57
C PRO A 107 6.21 5.20 -16.45
N GLU A 108 6.67 5.82 -17.54
CA GLU A 108 7.81 6.73 -17.50
C GLU A 108 7.51 7.87 -16.53
N GLY A 109 8.45 8.15 -15.63
CA GLY A 109 8.30 9.18 -14.59
C GLY A 109 7.62 8.72 -13.29
N SER A 110 7.21 7.45 -13.18
CA SER A 110 6.89 6.87 -11.86
C SER A 110 8.13 6.86 -10.95
N ALA A 111 7.93 6.94 -9.64
CA ALA A 111 9.02 7.01 -8.68
C ALA A 111 9.89 5.73 -8.69
N THR A 112 9.30 4.61 -9.09
CA THR A 112 9.97 3.30 -9.19
C THR A 112 10.38 2.93 -10.61
N TYR A 113 10.19 3.81 -11.61
CA TYR A 113 10.62 3.56 -12.98
C TYR A 113 12.14 3.34 -13.08
N LYS A 114 12.53 2.29 -13.80
CA LYS A 114 13.91 2.02 -14.22
C LYS A 114 13.93 1.79 -15.73
N PRO A 115 14.72 2.57 -16.51
CA PRO A 115 14.81 2.38 -17.95
C PRO A 115 15.35 0.99 -18.29
N ARG A 116 14.95 0.46 -19.46
CA ARG A 116 15.27 -0.91 -19.91
C ARG A 116 16.77 -1.25 -19.96
N GLU A 117 17.64 -0.25 -19.99
CA GLU A 117 19.09 -0.40 -20.04
C GLU A 117 19.74 -0.63 -18.65
N GLU A 118 18.96 -0.48 -17.56
CA GLU A 118 19.43 -0.65 -16.17
C GLU A 118 19.09 -2.03 -15.55
N TRP A 119 18.65 -2.99 -16.36
CA TRP A 119 18.26 -4.36 -15.92
C TRP A 119 19.21 -5.44 -16.40
#